data_AF-A0A1P8FMN3-F1
#
_entry.id   AF-A0A1P8FMN3-F1
#
_cell.length_a   1.000
_cell.length_b   1.000
_cell.length_c   1.000
_cell.angle_alpha   90.00
_cell.angle_beta   90.00
_cell.angle_gamma   90.00
#
_symmetry.space_group_name_H-M   'P 1'
#
loop_
_entity.id
_entity.type
_entity.pdbx_description
1 polymer ?
#
loop_
_entity_poly.entity_id
_entity_poly.type
_entity_poly.pdbx_seq_one_letter_code
_entity_poly.pdbx_strand_id
1 'polypeptide(L)'
;MFLLAALAAPPVLADYDAAAEARDAAQRQAAAAESARKKAEADRLRSDAELRAAKAYLGPAAQGKSDAEVKRLYAEKMAVIQRAGKGDPAARAQMQGLTPEQQAQMDGAMKGMTGKSLTDINKMSDAEMNAFSRDMEKKYGTK
;
A
#
# COMPACT_ATOMS: atom_id res chain seq x y z
N MET A 1 -52.90 -12.57 -53.78
CA MET A 1 -51.57 -12.90 -53.21
C MET A 1 -51.16 -11.75 -52.32
N PHE A 2 -50.93 -11.85 -51.01
CA PHE A 2 -50.75 -12.99 -50.12
C PHE A 2 -51.36 -12.67 -48.75
N LEU A 3 -51.91 -13.72 -48.13
CA LEU A 3 -52.47 -13.81 -46.78
C LEU A 3 -51.39 -13.64 -45.69
N LEU A 4 -51.82 -13.14 -44.52
CA LEU A 4 -51.48 -13.56 -43.15
C LEU A 4 -50.01 -13.93 -42.81
N ALA A 5 -49.43 -13.24 -41.83
CA ALA A 5 -49.24 -13.82 -40.49
C ALA A 5 -48.55 -12.79 -39.58
N ALA A 6 -49.34 -12.11 -38.75
CA ALA A 6 -48.81 -11.44 -37.57
C ALA A 6 -48.21 -12.52 -36.66
N LEU A 7 -46.87 -12.56 -36.60
CA LEU A 7 -46.12 -13.41 -35.69
C LEU A 7 -46.34 -12.90 -34.25
N ALA A 8 -47.47 -13.27 -33.66
CA ALA A 8 -47.68 -13.19 -32.24
C ALA A 8 -46.79 -14.25 -31.58
N ALA A 9 -45.53 -13.87 -31.30
CA ALA A 9 -44.70 -14.64 -30.39
C ALA A 9 -45.35 -14.53 -28.99
N PRO A 10 -45.75 -15.63 -28.34
CA PRO A 10 -46.16 -15.55 -26.96
C PRO A 10 -44.97 -15.03 -26.14
N PRO A 11 -45.18 -14.13 -25.15
CA PRO A 11 -44.17 -13.94 -24.14
C PRO A 11 -44.01 -15.29 -23.45
N VAL A 12 -42.90 -15.97 -23.72
CA VAL A 12 -42.42 -17.04 -22.86
C VAL A 12 -42.13 -16.35 -21.54
N LEU A 13 -43.15 -16.30 -20.67
CA LEU A 13 -42.98 -16.09 -19.25
C LEU A 13 -42.21 -17.31 -18.78
N ALA A 14 -40.88 -17.23 -18.87
CA ALA A 14 -40.00 -18.14 -18.17
C ALA A 14 -40.49 -18.17 -16.72
N ASP A 15 -40.86 -19.36 -16.22
CA ASP A 15 -41.30 -19.58 -14.84
C ASP A 15 -40.32 -18.90 -13.89
N TYR A 16 -40.65 -17.69 -13.48
CA TYR A 16 -39.84 -16.89 -12.59
C TYR A 16 -40.13 -17.39 -11.18
N ASP A 17 -39.34 -18.36 -10.73
CA ASP A 17 -39.43 -18.85 -9.35
C ASP A 17 -38.82 -17.81 -8.40
N ALA A 18 -39.69 -16.92 -7.90
CA ALA A 18 -39.31 -15.90 -6.93
C ALA A 18 -38.67 -16.49 -5.66
N ALA A 19 -38.98 -17.74 -5.31
CA ALA A 19 -38.38 -18.41 -4.16
C ALA A 19 -36.94 -18.87 -4.46
N ALA A 20 -36.63 -19.25 -5.70
CA ALA A 20 -35.26 -19.56 -6.12
C ALA A 20 -34.38 -18.30 -6.14
N GLU A 21 -34.87 -17.20 -6.70
CA GLU A 21 -34.13 -15.92 -6.70
C GLU A 21 -33.90 -15.37 -5.29
N ALA A 22 -34.86 -15.52 -4.37
CA ALA A 22 -34.68 -15.12 -2.98
C ALA A 22 -33.56 -15.92 -2.27
N ARG A 23 -33.42 -17.22 -2.58
CA ARG A 23 -32.35 -18.08 -2.06
C ARG A 23 -30.99 -17.70 -2.63
N ASP A 24 -30.92 -17.42 -3.93
CA ASP A 24 -29.69 -17.00 -4.60
C ASP A 24 -29.24 -15.60 -4.15
N ALA A 25 -30.18 -14.68 -3.93
CA ALA A 25 -29.89 -13.37 -3.35
C ALA A 25 -29.39 -13.49 -1.90
N ALA A 26 -29.98 -14.37 -1.10
CA ALA A 26 -29.53 -14.64 0.27
C ALA A 26 -28.12 -15.26 0.29
N GLN A 27 -27.81 -16.21 -0.60
CA GLN A 27 -26.46 -16.75 -0.74
C GLN A 27 -25.44 -15.69 -1.18
N ARG A 28 -25.80 -14.84 -2.15
CA ARG A 28 -24.95 -13.72 -2.59
C ARG A 28 -24.67 -12.73 -1.45
N GLN A 29 -25.68 -12.38 -0.65
CA GLN A 29 -25.50 -11.52 0.52
C GLN A 29 -24.62 -12.17 1.59
N ALA A 30 -24.81 -13.47 1.86
CA ALA A 30 -23.97 -14.20 2.82
C ALA A 30 -22.51 -14.25 2.36
N ALA A 31 -22.25 -14.55 1.09
CA ALA A 31 -20.91 -14.56 0.50
C ALA A 31 -20.28 -13.15 0.50
N ALA A 32 -21.05 -12.10 0.20
CA ALA A 32 -20.60 -10.73 0.28
C ALA A 32 -20.22 -10.33 1.72
N ALA A 33 -21.05 -10.68 2.71
CA ALA A 33 -20.77 -10.42 4.12
C ALA A 33 -19.52 -11.17 4.61
N GLU A 34 -19.32 -12.41 4.20
CA GLU A 34 -18.12 -13.19 4.53
C GLU A 34 -16.86 -12.56 3.89
N SER A 35 -16.94 -12.16 2.62
CA SER A 35 -15.84 -11.49 1.93
C SER A 35 -15.47 -10.15 2.58
N ALA A 36 -16.46 -9.38 3.02
CA ALA A 36 -16.26 -8.12 3.72
C ALA A 36 -15.59 -8.33 5.09
N ARG A 37 -15.99 -9.39 5.83
CA ARG A 37 -15.35 -9.76 7.09
C ARG A 37 -13.90 -10.16 6.90
N LYS A 38 -13.62 -11.03 5.92
CA LYS A 38 -12.25 -11.46 5.57
C LYS A 38 -11.37 -10.26 5.19
N LYS A 39 -11.92 -9.32 4.41
CA LYS A 39 -11.20 -8.10 4.04
C LYS A 39 -10.91 -7.21 5.25
N ALA A 40 -11.90 -6.99 6.11
CA ALA A 40 -11.72 -6.19 7.32
C ALA A 40 -10.68 -6.81 8.28
N GLU A 41 -10.63 -8.14 8.39
CA GLU A 41 -9.62 -8.84 9.17
C GLU A 41 -8.22 -8.68 8.57
N ALA A 42 -8.09 -8.87 7.25
CA ALA A 42 -6.82 -8.66 6.55
C ALA A 42 -6.31 -7.20 6.69
N ASP A 43 -7.20 -6.22 6.58
CA ASP A 43 -6.87 -4.80 6.74
C ASP A 43 -6.41 -4.48 8.16
N ARG A 44 -7.03 -5.10 9.18
CA ARG A 44 -6.59 -4.98 10.58
C ARG A 44 -5.20 -5.58 10.78
N LEU A 45 -4.99 -6.82 10.33
CA LEU A 45 -3.69 -7.49 10.44
C LEU A 45 -2.59 -6.69 9.75
N ARG A 46 -2.90 -6.09 8.58
CA ARG A 46 -1.97 -5.22 7.85
C ARG A 46 -1.65 -3.95 8.64
N SER A 47 -2.66 -3.24 9.15
CA SER A 47 -2.46 -2.03 9.95
C SER A 47 -1.63 -2.31 11.20
N ASP A 48 -1.86 -3.43 11.87
CA ASP A 48 -1.11 -3.82 13.07
C ASP A 48 0.35 -4.19 12.74
N ALA A 49 0.57 -4.87 11.62
CA ALA A 49 1.91 -5.17 11.12
C ALA A 49 2.68 -3.89 10.76
N GLU A 50 2.04 -2.95 10.06
CA GLU A 50 2.60 -1.64 9.71
C GLU A 50 2.95 -0.84 10.96
N LEU A 51 2.06 -0.82 11.96
CA LEU A 51 2.32 -0.14 13.23
C LEU A 51 3.49 -0.77 13.98
N ARG A 52 3.57 -2.11 14.03
CA ARG A 52 4.72 -2.81 14.65
C ARG A 52 6.02 -2.47 13.93
N ALA A 53 6.02 -2.49 12.59
CA ALA A 53 7.17 -2.12 11.79
C ALA A 53 7.58 -0.66 12.04
N ALA A 54 6.62 0.25 12.11
CA ALA A 54 6.85 1.66 12.43
C ALA A 54 7.45 1.84 13.84
N LYS A 55 6.93 1.13 14.86
CA LYS A 55 7.50 1.15 16.23
C LYS A 55 8.93 0.60 16.25
N ALA A 56 9.18 -0.51 15.55
CA ALA A 56 10.52 -1.09 15.45
C ALA A 56 11.51 -0.16 14.75
N TYR A 57 11.08 0.50 13.69
CA TYR A 57 11.88 1.48 12.94
C TYR A 57 12.19 2.73 13.78
N LEU A 58 11.20 3.26 14.49
CA LEU A 58 11.35 4.47 15.28
C LEU A 58 12.08 4.22 16.62
N GLY A 59 12.09 2.98 17.10
CA GLY A 59 12.78 2.57 18.31
C GLY A 59 12.41 3.45 19.52
N PRO A 60 13.39 4.07 20.20
CA PRO A 60 13.14 4.96 21.34
C PRO A 60 12.19 6.12 21.03
N ALA A 61 12.18 6.61 19.78
CA ALA A 61 11.34 7.74 19.39
C ALA A 61 9.84 7.40 19.37
N ALA A 62 9.47 6.12 19.35
CA ALA A 62 8.09 5.65 19.48
C ALA A 62 7.67 5.38 20.93
N GLN A 63 8.60 5.40 21.88
CA GLN A 63 8.30 5.05 23.28
C GLN A 63 7.42 6.12 23.94
N GLY A 64 6.32 5.70 24.56
CA GLY A 64 5.36 6.60 25.20
C GLY A 64 4.45 7.39 24.24
N LYS A 65 4.55 7.17 22.93
CA LYS A 65 3.69 7.82 21.93
C LYS A 65 2.44 7.00 21.62
N SER A 66 1.36 7.67 21.27
CA SER A 66 0.15 7.01 20.74
C SER A 66 0.41 6.41 19.35
N ASP A 67 -0.41 5.43 18.97
CA ASP A 67 -0.28 4.78 17.66
C ASP A 67 -0.42 5.75 16.48
N ALA A 68 -1.29 6.77 16.63
CA ALA A 68 -1.45 7.83 15.66
C ALA A 68 -0.17 8.68 15.51
N GLU A 69 0.48 9.02 16.64
CA GLU A 69 1.74 9.74 16.63
C GLU A 69 2.88 8.91 16.04
N VAL A 70 2.95 7.61 16.36
CA VAL A 70 3.93 6.69 15.78
C VAL A 70 3.77 6.64 14.25
N LYS A 71 2.54 6.47 13.75
CA LYS A 71 2.27 6.48 12.31
C LYS A 71 2.65 7.82 11.66
N ARG A 72 2.35 8.94 12.30
CA ARG A 72 2.71 10.28 11.80
C ARG A 72 4.23 10.47 11.74
N LEU A 73 4.94 10.11 12.81
CA LEU A 73 6.39 10.23 12.91
C LEU A 73 7.09 9.34 11.88
N TYR A 74 6.57 8.13 11.68
CA TYR A 74 7.05 7.21 10.66
C TYR A 74 6.86 7.78 9.24
N ALA A 75 5.66 8.29 8.93
CA ALA A 75 5.36 8.90 7.64
C ALA A 75 6.27 10.12 7.35
N GLU A 76 6.51 10.96 8.35
CA GLU A 76 7.40 12.12 8.23
C GLU A 76 8.85 11.70 7.93
N LYS A 77 9.36 10.69 8.64
CA LYS A 77 10.69 10.09 8.39
C LYS A 77 10.78 9.51 6.98
N MET A 78 9.78 8.75 6.55
CA MET A 78 9.75 8.17 5.20
C MET A 78 9.67 9.23 4.10
N ALA A 79 8.95 10.34 4.33
CA ALA A 79 8.90 11.45 3.40
C ALA A 79 10.26 12.15 3.25
N VAL A 80 11.01 12.32 4.34
CA VAL A 80 12.39 12.84 4.29
C VAL A 80 13.29 11.91 3.49
N ILE A 81 13.20 10.60 3.74
CA ILE A 81 13.98 9.59 2.99
C ILE A 81 13.67 9.63 1.50
N GLN A 82 12.39 9.67 1.12
CA GLN A 82 12.00 9.75 -0.28
C GLN A 82 12.53 11.02 -0.95
N ARG A 83 12.45 12.17 -0.27
CA ARG A 83 13.01 13.42 -0.79
C ARG A 83 14.53 13.34 -0.96
N ALA A 84 15.25 12.77 0.01
CA ALA A 84 16.69 12.56 -0.09
C ALA A 84 17.07 11.63 -1.25
N GLY A 85 16.29 10.56 -1.48
CA GLY A 85 16.45 9.65 -2.62
C GLY A 85 16.13 10.29 -3.98
N LYS A 86 15.31 11.34 -4.01
CA LYS A 86 15.06 12.18 -5.20
C LYS A 86 16.11 13.28 -5.41
N GLY A 87 17.13 13.36 -4.55
CA GLY A 87 18.21 14.33 -4.67
C GLY A 87 17.96 15.68 -4.01
N ASP A 88 16.97 15.81 -3.13
CA ASP A 88 16.75 17.05 -2.36
C ASP A 88 17.94 17.29 -1.39
N PRO A 89 18.73 18.36 -1.58
CA PRO A 89 19.92 18.64 -0.77
C PRO A 89 19.57 18.97 0.69
N ALA A 90 18.42 19.58 0.97
CA ALA A 90 17.98 19.87 2.33
C ALA A 90 17.61 18.58 3.07
N ALA A 91 16.94 17.65 2.38
CA ALA A 91 16.65 16.33 2.94
C ALA A 91 17.93 15.52 3.17
N ARG A 92 18.93 15.60 2.29
CA ARG A 92 20.24 14.97 2.50
C ARG A 92 20.97 15.54 3.71
N ALA A 93 20.98 16.86 3.88
CA ALA A 93 21.59 17.50 5.06
C ALA A 93 20.89 17.06 6.36
N GLN A 94 19.57 16.94 6.33
CA GLN A 94 18.78 16.45 7.47
C GLN A 94 19.11 14.99 7.84
N MET A 95 19.54 14.18 6.87
CA MET A 95 19.95 12.79 7.06
C MET A 95 21.40 12.67 7.55
N GLN A 96 22.26 13.66 7.26
CA GLN A 96 23.65 13.72 7.73
C GLN A 96 23.76 14.08 9.23
N GLY A 97 22.73 14.71 9.81
CA GLY A 97 22.67 15.06 11.23
C GLY A 97 22.16 13.95 12.16
N LEU A 98 22.00 12.72 11.65
CA LEU A 98 21.50 11.59 12.44
C LEU A 98 22.58 11.02 13.36
N THR A 99 22.19 10.51 14.52
CA THR A 99 23.12 9.78 15.40
C THR A 99 23.54 8.46 14.74
N PRO A 100 24.70 7.87 15.10
CA PRO A 100 25.15 6.60 14.53
C PRO A 100 24.12 5.46 14.65
N GLU A 101 23.37 5.43 15.75
CA GLU A 101 22.30 4.45 15.98
C GLU A 101 21.11 4.67 15.03
N GLN A 102 20.71 5.93 14.84
CA GLN A 102 19.67 6.30 13.87
C GLN A 102 20.12 6.00 12.44
N GLN A 103 21.39 6.23 12.14
CA GLN A 103 21.98 5.94 10.84
C GLN A 103 21.99 4.43 10.57
N ALA A 104 22.33 3.60 11.54
CA ALA A 104 22.28 2.14 11.43
C ALA A 104 20.86 1.59 11.23
N GLN A 105 19.87 2.12 11.97
CA GLN A 105 18.46 1.77 11.78
C GLN A 105 17.97 2.12 10.37
N MET A 106 18.36 3.31 9.90
CA MET A 106 17.94 3.81 8.60
C MET A 106 18.67 3.08 7.46
N ASP A 107 19.93 2.71 7.64
CA ASP A 107 20.68 1.84 6.72
C ASP A 107 20.00 0.48 6.55
N GLY A 108 19.55 -0.13 7.65
CA GLY A 108 18.79 -1.39 7.62
C GLY A 108 17.46 -1.26 6.87
N ALA A 109 16.69 -0.20 7.17
CA ALA A 109 15.41 0.04 6.51
C ALA A 109 15.56 0.35 5.01
N MET A 110 16.54 1.20 4.66
CA MET A 110 16.86 1.54 3.27
C MET A 110 17.32 0.30 2.50
N LYS A 111 18.12 -0.56 3.12
CA LYS A 111 18.54 -1.82 2.49
C LYS A 111 17.37 -2.78 2.27
N GLY A 112 16.43 -2.84 3.21
CA GLY A 112 15.21 -3.64 3.05
C GLY A 112 14.28 -3.12 1.95
N MET A 113 14.15 -1.80 1.79
CA MET A 113 13.27 -1.20 0.78
C MET A 113 13.91 -1.09 -0.60
N THR A 114 15.20 -0.78 -0.67
CA THR A 114 15.87 -0.36 -1.90
C THR A 114 17.01 -1.29 -2.33
N GLY A 115 17.34 -2.29 -1.51
CA GLY A 115 18.51 -3.15 -1.68
C GLY A 115 19.84 -2.49 -1.32
N LYS A 116 19.85 -1.19 -1.00
CA LYS A 116 21.06 -0.41 -0.67
C LYS A 116 20.90 0.35 0.65
N SER A 117 21.96 0.41 1.44
CA SER A 117 21.97 1.21 2.67
C SER A 117 22.12 2.71 2.35
N LEU A 118 21.84 3.57 3.32
CA LEU A 118 22.08 5.00 3.17
C LEU A 118 23.58 5.31 3.03
N THR A 119 24.41 4.58 3.75
CA THR A 119 25.87 4.66 3.61
C THR A 119 26.33 4.31 2.19
N ASP A 120 25.70 3.32 1.54
CA ASP A 120 25.98 2.99 0.15
C ASP A 120 25.55 4.14 -0.78
N ILE A 121 24.38 4.72 -0.54
CA ILE A 121 23.85 5.85 -1.32
C ILE A 121 24.74 7.10 -1.17
N ASN A 122 25.24 7.38 0.03
CA ASN A 122 26.13 8.51 0.27
C ASN A 122 27.52 8.35 -0.36
N LYS A 123 27.94 7.11 -0.65
CA LYS A 123 29.21 6.81 -1.34
C LYS A 123 29.06 6.77 -2.86
N MET A 124 27.84 6.85 -3.38
CA MET A 124 27.60 6.88 -4.82
C MET A 124 28.04 8.21 -5.42
N SER A 125 28.65 8.14 -6.60
CA SER A 125 28.81 9.31 -7.44
C SER A 125 27.45 9.86 -7.87
N ASP A 126 27.38 11.14 -8.24
CA ASP A 126 26.15 11.77 -8.74
C ASP A 126 25.55 11.03 -9.94
N ALA A 127 26.40 10.41 -10.77
CA ALA A 127 25.98 9.58 -11.91
C ALA A 127 25.30 8.27 -11.46
N GLU A 128 25.88 7.58 -10.48
CA GLU A 128 25.31 6.35 -9.90
C GLU A 128 24.03 6.63 -9.14
N MET A 129 23.96 7.78 -8.47
CA MET A 129 22.78 8.21 -7.75
C MET A 129 21.62 8.53 -8.68
N ASN A 130 21.88 9.18 -9.83
CA ASN A 130 20.87 9.39 -10.88
C ASN A 130 20.41 8.08 -11.54
N ALA A 131 21.30 7.09 -11.69
CA ALA A 131 20.93 5.77 -12.19
C ALA A 131 20.05 5.02 -11.16
N PHE A 132 20.41 5.09 -9.89
CA PHE A 132 19.65 4.52 -8.79
C PHE A 132 18.27 5.18 -8.63
N SER A 133 18.18 6.50 -8.66
CA SER A 133 16.89 7.21 -8.61
C SER A 133 15.98 6.82 -9.78
N ARG A 134 16.51 6.63 -10.99
CA ARG A 134 15.73 6.14 -12.14
C ARG A 134 15.26 4.68 -11.98
N ASP A 135 16.09 3.80 -11.44
CA ASP A 135 15.69 2.41 -11.14
C ASP A 135 14.60 2.36 -10.06
N MET A 136 14.72 3.20 -9.04
CA MET A 136 13.72 3.35 -7.98
C MET A 136 12.42 3.97 -8.49
N GLU A 137 12.48 4.96 -9.37
CA GLU A 137 11.31 5.52 -10.05
C GLU A 137 10.65 4.47 -10.94
N LYS A 138 11.41 3.61 -11.61
CA LYS A 138 10.84 2.51 -12.41
C LYS A 138 10.18 1.43 -11.55
N LYS A 139 10.72 1.13 -10.37
CA LYS A 139 10.23 0.06 -9.48
C LYS A 139 9.10 0.52 -8.55
N TYR A 140 9.14 1.75 -8.08
CA TYR A 140 8.26 2.30 -7.04
C TYR A 140 7.55 3.58 -7.46
N GLY A 141 7.91 4.18 -8.59
CA GLY A 141 7.17 5.27 -9.20
C GLY A 141 5.92 4.72 -9.88
N THR A 142 4.85 4.63 -9.11
CA THR A 142 3.50 4.43 -9.64
C THR A 142 3.19 5.59 -10.59
N LYS A 143 2.89 5.27 -11.85
CA LYS A 143 2.11 6.17 -12.72
C LYS A 143 0.69 6.31 -12.19
#